data_AF-A0A9E1ILY2-F1
#
_entry.id   AF-A0A9E1ILY2-F1
#
_cell.length_a   1.000
_cell.length_b   1.000
_cell.length_c   1.000
_cell.angle_alpha   90.00
_cell.angle_beta   90.00
_cell.angle_gamma   90.00
#
_symmetry.space_group_name_H-M   'P 1'
#
loop_
_entity.id
_entity.type
_entity.pdbx_description
1 polymer ?
#
loop_
_entity_poly.entity_id
_entity_poly.type
_entity_poly.pdbx_seq_one_letter_code
_entity_poly.pdbx_strand_id
1 'polypeptide(L)'
;RKIESIDTIELVRVVATARLLMPETELRLSAGREEMSEEMQALCFLAGANSIFSGPKLLTTPNRDVDTDRQFLDKLGMKLQRATDN
;
A
#
# COMPACT_ATOMS: atom_id res chain seq x y z
N ARG A 1 13.75 -16.94 13.54
CA ARG A 1 12.41 -17.47 13.18
C ARG A 1 12.14 -17.02 11.75
N LYS A 2 12.13 -17.92 10.77
CA LYS A 2 11.84 -17.54 9.37
C LYS A 2 10.34 -17.27 9.32
N ILE A 3 9.95 -16.01 9.13
CA ILE A 3 8.55 -15.64 8.94
C ILE A 3 8.20 -16.11 7.53
N GLU A 4 7.17 -16.95 7.41
CA GLU A 4 6.67 -17.36 6.09
C GLU A 4 6.10 -16.15 5.35
N SER A 5 6.30 -16.10 4.04
CA SER A 5 5.72 -15.06 3.18
C SER A 5 4.20 -15.12 3.28
N ILE A 6 3.57 -13.97 3.55
CA ILE A 6 2.11 -13.85 3.62
C ILE A 6 1.50 -14.16 2.25
N ASP A 7 0.45 -14.96 2.22
CA ASP A 7 -0.31 -15.23 1.00
C ASP A 7 -0.99 -13.96 0.47
N THR A 8 -0.98 -13.79 -0.86
CA THR A 8 -1.57 -12.60 -1.50
C THR A 8 -3.05 -12.45 -1.20
N ILE A 9 -3.81 -13.54 -1.30
CA ILE A 9 -5.26 -13.49 -1.09
C ILE A 9 -5.60 -13.28 0.39
N GLU A 10 -4.79 -13.82 1.30
CA GLU A 10 -4.93 -13.56 2.73
C GLU A 10 -4.77 -12.07 3.05
N LEU A 11 -3.72 -11.42 2.55
CA LEU A 11 -3.50 -9.98 2.76
C LEU A 11 -4.64 -9.14 2.15
N VAL A 12 -5.03 -9.43 0.91
CA VAL A 12 -6.11 -8.74 0.21
C VAL A 12 -7.43 -8.87 0.99
N ARG A 13 -7.71 -10.05 1.56
CA ARG A 13 -8.88 -10.28 2.42
C ARG A 13 -8.83 -9.41 3.67
N VAL A 14 -7.69 -9.32 4.34
CA VAL A 14 -7.52 -8.45 5.52
C VAL A 14 -7.82 -6.99 5.17
N VAL A 15 -7.29 -6.51 4.04
CA VAL A 15 -7.54 -5.15 3.55
C VAL A 15 -9.04 -4.92 3.26
N ALA A 16 -9.68 -5.84 2.54
CA ALA A 16 -11.11 -5.75 2.25
C ALA A 16 -11.96 -5.74 3.52
N THR A 17 -11.64 -6.63 4.48
CA THR A 17 -12.33 -6.68 5.77
C THR A 17 -12.18 -5.36 6.52
N ALA A 18 -10.97 -4.80 6.59
CA ALA A 18 -10.74 -3.53 7.27
C ALA A 18 -11.48 -2.36 6.59
N ARG A 19 -11.55 -2.30 5.26
CA ARG A 19 -12.36 -1.31 4.54
C ARG A 19 -13.86 -1.46 4.82
N LEU A 20 -14.38 -2.68 4.88
CA LEU A 20 -15.79 -2.92 5.21
C LEU A 20 -16.13 -2.51 6.64
N LEU A 21 -15.23 -2.77 7.60
CA LEU A 21 -15.42 -2.38 9.00
C LEU A 21 -15.28 -0.87 9.23
N MET A 22 -14.44 -0.20 8.43
CA MET A 22 -14.08 1.21 8.59
C MET A 22 -14.14 1.94 7.23
N PRO A 23 -15.35 2.23 6.73
CA PRO A 23 -15.53 2.71 5.35
C PRO A 23 -14.93 4.09 5.07
N GLU A 24 -14.87 4.97 6.06
CA GLU A 24 -14.40 6.36 5.90
C GLU A 24 -12.91 6.56 6.20
N THR A 25 -12.22 5.54 6.74
CA THR A 25 -10.85 5.74 7.23
C THR A 25 -9.81 5.67 6.12
N GLU A 26 -8.69 6.36 6.33
CA GLU A 26 -7.50 6.09 5.54
C GLU A 26 -6.93 4.73 5.92
N LEU A 27 -6.86 3.83 4.93
CA LEU A 27 -6.28 2.51 5.08
C LEU A 27 -4.94 2.48 4.36
N ARG A 28 -3.87 2.48 5.17
CA ARG A 28 -2.50 2.66 4.70
C ARG A 28 -1.75 1.34 4.54
N LEU A 29 -1.31 1.03 3.32
CA LEU A 29 -0.30 0.01 3.08
C LEU A 29 1.07 0.57 3.49
N SER A 30 1.58 0.05 4.61
CA SER A 30 2.72 0.63 5.31
C SER A 30 4.02 -0.11 4.96
N ALA A 31 4.68 -0.74 5.94
CA ALA A 31 5.93 -1.46 5.75
C ALA A 31 5.73 -2.77 4.95
N GLY A 32 6.81 -3.23 4.29
CA GLY A 32 6.84 -4.49 3.55
C GLY A 32 6.45 -4.40 2.07
N ARG A 33 6.06 -3.21 1.58
CA ARG A 33 5.71 -3.00 0.15
C ARG A 33 6.86 -3.30 -0.83
N GLU A 34 8.11 -3.22 -0.39
CA GLU A 34 9.25 -3.61 -1.22
C GLU A 34 9.27 -5.11 -1.53
N GLU A 35 8.76 -5.94 -0.63
CA GLU A 35 8.70 -7.39 -0.78
C GLU A 35 7.41 -7.86 -1.48
N MET A 36 6.44 -6.97 -1.67
CA MET A 36 5.18 -7.26 -2.35
C MET A 36 5.31 -7.12 -3.86
N SER A 37 4.71 -8.07 -4.60
CA SER A 37 4.59 -7.94 -6.05
C SER A 37 3.70 -6.75 -6.45
N GLU A 38 3.83 -6.28 -7.69
CA GLU A 38 3.02 -5.17 -8.21
C GLU A 38 1.52 -5.54 -8.21
N GLU A 39 1.21 -6.79 -8.55
CA GLU A 39 -0.14 -7.34 -8.57
C GLU A 39 -0.75 -7.44 -7.18
N MET A 40 0.04 -7.88 -6.18
CA MET A 40 -0.40 -7.95 -4.78
C MET A 40 -0.78 -6.57 -4.27
N GLN A 41 0.05 -5.55 -4.55
CA GLN A 41 -0.26 -4.16 -4.19
C GLN A 41 -1.51 -3.66 -4.91
N ALA A 42 -1.62 -3.91 -6.22
CA ALA A 42 -2.77 -3.50 -7.02
C ALA A 42 -4.09 -4.09 -6.47
N LEU A 43 -4.09 -5.37 -6.07
CA LEU A 43 -5.23 -6.00 -5.44
C LEU A 43 -5.56 -5.40 -4.07
N CYS A 44 -4.56 -5.02 -3.27
CA CYS A 44 -4.81 -4.34 -1.99
C CYS A 44 -5.45 -2.96 -2.18
N PHE A 45 -5.00 -2.20 -3.19
CA PHE A 45 -5.63 -0.93 -3.57
C PHE A 45 -7.07 -1.13 -4.06
N LEU A 46 -7.31 -2.15 -4.89
CA LEU A 46 -8.66 -2.52 -5.33
C LEU A 46 -9.57 -2.92 -4.15
N ALA A 47 -9.01 -3.63 -3.17
CA ALA A 47 -9.74 -4.09 -1.99
C ALA A 47 -10.10 -2.98 -1.00
N GLY A 48 -9.45 -1.80 -1.09
CA GLY A 48 -9.81 -0.63 -0.30
C GLY A 48 -8.66 0.10 0.38
N ALA A 49 -7.40 -0.29 0.16
CA ALA A 49 -6.28 0.56 0.56
C ALA A 49 -6.26 1.85 -0.26
N ASN A 50 -5.96 2.97 0.38
CA ASN A 50 -5.97 4.30 -0.27
C ASN A 50 -4.83 5.23 0.20
N SER A 51 -3.84 4.69 0.92
CA SER A 51 -2.74 5.48 1.48
C SER A 51 -1.45 4.64 1.50
N ILE A 52 -0.29 5.27 1.29
CA ILE A 52 1.05 4.65 1.37
C ILE A 52 2.06 5.63 1.96
N PHE A 53 3.17 5.11 2.50
CA PHE A 53 4.36 5.93 2.74
C PHE A 53 5.15 6.10 1.44
N SER A 54 5.37 7.35 1.04
CA SER A 54 6.23 7.70 -0.09
C SER A 54 7.41 8.53 0.40
N GLY A 55 8.62 8.17 -0.02
CA GLY A 55 9.87 8.78 0.42
C GLY A 55 10.99 7.74 0.51
N PRO A 56 12.27 8.15 0.63
CA PRO A 56 13.41 7.26 0.48
C PRO A 56 13.63 6.27 1.65
N LYS A 57 12.95 6.47 2.78
CA LYS A 57 13.08 5.63 3.96
C LYS A 57 11.79 5.62 4.79
N LEU A 58 11.58 4.50 5.48
CA LEU A 58 10.64 4.41 6.60
C LEU A 58 11.35 4.86 7.89
N LEU A 59 11.00 4.25 9.02
CA LEU A 59 11.60 4.58 10.31
C LEU A 59 13.08 4.13 10.41
N THR A 60 13.37 2.89 10.03
CA THR A 60 14.72 2.30 10.09
C THR A 60 15.13 1.55 8.83
N THR A 61 14.19 1.31 7.90
CA THR A 61 14.42 0.56 6.67
C THR A 61 14.35 1.49 5.45
N PRO A 62 15.02 1.13 4.34
CA PRO A 62 14.70 1.69 3.04
C PRO A 62 13.21 1.59 2.72
N ASN A 63 12.75 2.49 1.87
CA ASN A 63 11.40 2.44 1.31
C ASN A 63 11.49 2.53 -0.21
N ARG A 64 10.42 2.11 -0.87
CA ARG A 64 10.30 2.16 -2.32
C ARG A 64 10.47 3.61 -2.81
N ASP A 65 11.17 3.75 -3.92
CA ASP A 65 11.44 5.04 -4.54
C ASP A 65 10.13 5.76 -4.95
N VAL A 66 10.14 7.09 -4.81
CA VAL A 66 8.97 7.95 -5.04
C VAL A 66 8.50 7.91 -6.49
N ASP A 67 9.42 7.87 -7.46
CA ASP A 67 9.06 7.82 -8.87
C ASP A 67 8.50 6.45 -9.24
N THR A 68 8.99 5.38 -8.60
CA THR A 68 8.41 4.03 -8.74
C THR A 68 6.98 3.99 -8.22
N ASP A 69 6.72 4.59 -7.05
CA ASP A 69 5.37 4.68 -6.48
C ASP A 69 4.44 5.51 -7.39
N ARG A 70 4.94 6.62 -7.95
CA ARG A 70 4.17 7.46 -8.88
C ARG A 70 3.79 6.66 -10.14
N GLN A 71 4.75 6.00 -10.78
CA GLN A 71 4.49 5.19 -11.97
C GLN A 71 3.49 4.06 -11.70
N PHE A 72 3.59 3.43 -10.54
CA PHE A 72 2.65 2.39 -10.13
C PHE A 72 1.22 2.94 -9.97
N LEU A 73 1.05 4.06 -9.27
CA LEU A 73 -0.26 4.69 -9.12
C LEU A 73 -0.84 5.16 -10.47
N ASP A 74 0.00 5.68 -11.36
CA ASP A 74 -0.41 6.09 -12.71
C ASP A 74 -0.91 4.89 -13.53
N LYS A 75 -0.24 3.73 -13.45
CA LYS A 75 -0.71 2.48 -14.09
C LYS A 75 -2.08 2.04 -13.59
N LEU A 76 -2.37 2.26 -12.30
CA LEU A 76 -3.68 1.95 -11.71
C LEU A 76 -4.74 3.01 -11.99
N GLY A 77 -4.39 4.12 -12.67
CA GLY A 77 -5.29 5.26 -12.89
C GLY A 77 -5.61 6.03 -11.61
N MET A 78 -4.79 5.89 -10.56
CA MET A 78 -4.98 6.56 -9.28
C MET A 78 -4.30 7.93 -9.27
N LYS A 79 -4.88 8.87 -8.51
CA LYS A 79 -4.31 10.20 -8.34
C LYS A 79 -3.77 10.33 -6.93
N LEU A 80 -2.52 10.78 -6.83
CA LEU A 80 -1.95 11.15 -5.54
C LEU A 80 -2.72 12.37 -5.00
N GLN A 81 -3.37 12.20 -3.85
CA GLN A 81 -3.96 13.33 -3.14
C GLN A 81 -2.81 14.20 -2.63
N ARG A 82 -2.80 15.48 -3.04
CA ARG A 82 -1.80 16.43 -2.52
C ARG A 82 -1.92 16.45 -1.01
N ALA A 83 -0.80 16.27 -0.32
CA ALA A 83 -0.74 16.56 1.10
C ALA A 83 -1.22 18.00 1.29
N THR A 84 -2.31 18.18 2.00
CA THR A 84 -2.74 19.51 2.42
C THR A 84 -1.70 19.98 3.42
N ASP A 85 -0.98 21.05 3.07
CA ASP A 85 -0.12 21.76 4.01
C ASP A 85 -1.00 22.17 5.20
N ASN A 86 -0.68 21.64 6.37
CA ASN A 86 -1.35 21.94 7.64
C ASN A 86 -0.36 22.65 8.55
#